data_AF-A0AAU5CZ40-F1
#
_entry.id   AF-A0AAU5CZ40-F1
#
_cell.length_a   1.000
_cell.length_b   1.000
_cell.length_c   1.000
_cell.angle_alpha   90.00
_cell.angle_beta   90.00
_cell.angle_gamma   90.00
#
_symmetry.space_group_name_H-M   'P 1'
#
loop_
_entity.id
_entity.type
_entity.pdbx_description
1 polymer ?
#
loop_
_entity_poly.entity_id
_entity_poly.type
_entity_poly.pdbx_seq_one_letter_code
_entity_poly.pdbx_strand_id
1 'polypeptide(L)'
;MSEECCDSDSADGVPRIFRPDLRVADDPLLTPDDVHHQRFSTVRLREGYALGEVDEFLHAVESSLARLFRENEALRQQVAVVGALAAHHPTSSGDQAQRVLTLADRTAGDVITQAGAEATRIVLQAQTQAQEVEGEARARATQIEQEAHNQAAAVENGLHSKRSELQSLQQACRELERKVASLRSLTAEYRERLRANLDGQLDAIEQSATEVLEAVPPQGRQPWQAPDAETYRPEITSYSVERKTG
;
A
#
# COMPACT_ATOMS: atom_id res chain seq x y z
N MET A 1 -57.95 -6.69 -0.78
CA MET A 1 -57.58 -5.27 -0.53
C MET A 1 -56.15 -5.15 -1.00
N SER A 2 -55.97 -5.09 -2.33
CA SER A 2 -56.07 -3.85 -3.13
C SER A 2 -54.78 -3.04 -2.93
N GLU A 3 -53.88 -3.08 -3.91
CA GLU A 3 -53.75 -2.05 -4.97
C GLU A 3 -52.93 -0.86 -4.42
N GLU A 4 -51.96 -0.26 -5.09
CA GLU A 4 -51.45 -0.38 -6.45
C GLU A 4 -50.18 0.51 -6.57
N CYS A 5 -49.42 0.24 -7.64
CA CYS A 5 -48.69 1.17 -8.52
C CYS A 5 -47.66 2.19 -7.98
N CYS A 6 -46.43 2.06 -8.51
CA CYS A 6 -45.88 2.89 -9.61
C CYS A 6 -44.43 2.43 -9.92
N ASP A 7 -44.18 1.93 -11.13
CA ASP A 7 -43.41 2.57 -12.23
C ASP A 7 -41.90 2.64 -11.97
N SER A 8 -41.00 2.14 -12.82
CA SER A 8 -40.88 2.37 -14.27
C SER A 8 -39.97 1.26 -14.82
N ASP A 9 -40.35 0.46 -15.81
CA ASP A 9 -40.32 0.76 -17.24
C ASP A 9 -39.01 1.43 -17.73
N SER A 10 -38.14 0.61 -18.32
CA SER A 10 -37.08 1.05 -19.23
C SER A 10 -36.88 -0.06 -20.24
N ALA A 11 -37.65 0.09 -21.30
CA ALA A 11 -37.52 -0.60 -22.57
C ALA A 11 -36.21 -0.22 -23.30
N ASP A 12 -35.95 -1.03 -24.33
CA ASP A 12 -35.10 -0.79 -25.50
C ASP A 12 -33.59 -1.12 -25.38
N GLY A 13 -32.99 -1.91 -26.26
CA GLY A 13 -33.50 -2.46 -27.51
C GLY A 13 -32.68 -3.66 -27.97
N VAL A 14 -33.36 -4.80 -28.09
CA VAL A 14 -32.91 -5.87 -28.99
C VAL A 14 -33.67 -5.63 -30.30
N PRO A 15 -33.00 -5.34 -31.42
CA PRO A 15 -33.69 -5.20 -32.70
C PRO A 15 -34.40 -6.52 -32.98
N ARG A 16 -35.73 -6.46 -33.13
CA ARG A 16 -36.52 -7.60 -33.58
C ARG A 16 -36.06 -7.95 -34.98
N ILE A 17 -35.18 -8.94 -35.07
CA ILE A 17 -34.89 -9.62 -36.32
C ILE A 17 -36.22 -10.16 -36.82
N PHE A 18 -36.69 -9.62 -37.94
CA PHE A 18 -37.81 -10.14 -38.71
C PHE A 18 -37.52 -11.62 -38.94
N ARG A 19 -38.24 -12.50 -38.24
CA ARG A 19 -38.26 -13.94 -38.53
C ARG A 19 -39.42 -14.15 -39.49
N PRO A 20 -39.18 -14.23 -40.81
CA PRO A 20 -40.21 -14.69 -41.71
C PRO A 20 -40.51 -16.15 -41.36
N ASP A 21 -41.77 -16.46 -41.11
CA ASP A 21 -42.28 -17.81 -41.01
C ASP A 21 -41.84 -18.60 -42.26
N LEU A 22 -40.93 -19.55 -42.10
CA LEU A 22 -40.58 -20.49 -43.16
C LEU A 22 -41.73 -21.50 -43.31
N ARG A 23 -42.76 -21.11 -44.04
CA ARG A 23 -43.52 -22.06 -44.85
C ARG A 23 -42.79 -22.23 -46.18
N VAL A 24 -41.89 -23.21 -46.20
CA VAL A 24 -41.29 -23.74 -47.42
C VAL A 24 -42.31 -24.67 -48.06
N ALA A 25 -43.02 -24.17 -49.08
CA ALA A 25 -43.42 -24.88 -50.30
C ALA A 25 -44.41 -24.03 -51.10
N ASP A 26 -43.99 -23.62 -52.29
CA ASP A 26 -44.80 -23.14 -53.41
C ASP A 26 -45.53 -21.79 -53.28
N ASP A 27 -44.96 -20.82 -52.58
CA ASP A 27 -45.20 -19.42 -52.98
C ASP A 27 -44.20 -19.07 -54.09
N PRO A 28 -44.65 -18.60 -55.27
CA PRO A 28 -43.75 -18.23 -56.35
C PRO A 28 -42.78 -17.16 -55.84
N LEU A 29 -41.48 -17.51 -55.81
CA LEU A 29 -40.42 -16.59 -55.43
C LEU A 29 -40.53 -15.35 -56.30
N LEU A 30 -40.55 -14.18 -55.68
CA LEU A 30 -40.59 -12.88 -56.36
C LEU A 30 -39.60 -12.88 -57.52
N THR A 31 -40.08 -12.59 -58.71
CA THR A 31 -39.25 -12.36 -59.88
C THR A 31 -38.90 -10.87 -59.96
N PRO A 32 -37.82 -10.50 -60.68
CA PRO A 32 -37.53 -9.08 -60.95
C PRO A 32 -38.74 -8.35 -61.56
N ASP A 33 -39.51 -9.04 -62.40
CA ASP A 33 -40.71 -8.52 -63.03
C ASP A 33 -41.85 -8.26 -62.03
N ASP A 34 -41.98 -9.09 -60.99
CA ASP A 34 -42.99 -8.89 -59.93
C ASP A 34 -42.69 -7.65 -59.09
N VAL A 35 -41.41 -7.33 -58.88
CA VAL A 35 -40.99 -6.11 -58.16
C VAL A 35 -41.25 -4.87 -59.00
N HIS A 36 -41.00 -4.93 -60.30
CA HIS A 36 -41.23 -3.82 -61.24
C HIS A 36 -42.72 -3.46 -61.37
N HIS A 37 -43.63 -4.44 -61.30
CA HIS A 37 -45.07 -4.21 -61.43
C HIS A 37 -45.79 -3.94 -60.09
N GLN A 38 -45.07 -3.94 -58.97
CA GLN A 38 -45.65 -3.74 -57.65
C GLN A 38 -46.19 -2.31 -57.46
N ARG A 39 -47.46 -2.18 -57.07
CA ARG A 39 -48.10 -0.87 -56.81
C ARG A 39 -48.46 -0.73 -55.33
N PHE A 40 -47.97 0.35 -54.70
CA PHE A 40 -48.30 0.69 -53.33
C PHE A 40 -49.41 1.74 -53.26
N SER A 41 -50.30 1.63 -52.27
CA SER A 41 -51.36 2.61 -52.02
C SER A 41 -50.82 3.81 -51.22
N THR A 42 -51.24 5.04 -51.57
CA THR A 42 -50.78 6.26 -50.88
C THR A 42 -51.67 6.57 -49.67
N VAL A 43 -51.08 6.68 -48.48
CA VAL A 43 -51.81 6.97 -47.24
C VAL A 43 -51.70 8.47 -46.92
N ARG A 44 -52.84 9.18 -46.85
CA ARG A 44 -52.88 10.64 -46.65
C ARG A 44 -52.95 11.12 -45.19
N LEU A 45 -53.22 10.21 -44.25
CA LEU A 45 -53.57 10.53 -42.84
C LEU A 45 -52.59 9.96 -41.80
N ARG A 46 -51.47 9.36 -42.25
CA ARG A 46 -50.42 8.81 -41.39
C ARG A 46 -49.05 9.09 -42.01
N GLU A 47 -47.99 9.09 -41.18
CA GLU A 47 -46.61 9.11 -41.65
C GLU A 47 -46.42 7.97 -42.66
N GLY A 48 -46.00 8.32 -43.88
CA GLY A 48 -45.82 7.40 -45.00
C GLY A 48 -44.40 7.48 -45.53
N TYR A 49 -43.95 6.41 -46.16
CA TYR A 49 -42.66 6.40 -46.85
C TYR A 49 -42.68 7.41 -48.01
N ALA A 50 -41.54 8.07 -48.23
CA ALA A 50 -41.38 8.94 -49.38
C ALA A 50 -41.40 8.09 -50.66
N LEU A 51 -42.34 8.34 -51.58
CA LEU A 51 -42.50 7.54 -52.80
C LEU A 51 -41.19 7.44 -53.60
N GLY A 52 -40.43 8.54 -53.71
CA GLY A 52 -39.16 8.53 -54.45
C GLY A 52 -38.10 7.61 -53.83
N GLU A 53 -37.98 7.58 -52.50
CA GLU A 53 -37.04 6.68 -51.81
C GLU A 53 -37.46 5.21 -51.92
N VAL A 54 -38.77 4.96 -51.90
CA VAL A 54 -39.32 3.62 -52.13
C VAL A 54 -39.03 3.16 -53.55
N ASP A 55 -39.27 4.01 -54.55
CA ASP A 55 -38.99 3.68 -55.96
C ASP A 55 -37.50 3.40 -56.21
N GLU A 56 -36.60 4.21 -55.62
CA GLU A 56 -35.15 3.98 -55.71
C GLU A 56 -34.73 2.65 -55.06
N PHE A 57 -35.31 2.33 -53.90
CA PHE A 57 -35.10 1.05 -53.24
C PHE A 57 -35.61 -0.13 -54.07
N LEU A 58 -36.78 -0.02 -54.70
CA LEU A 58 -37.33 -1.09 -55.56
C LEU A 58 -36.47 -1.35 -56.79
N HIS A 59 -35.91 -0.30 -57.43
CA HIS A 59 -34.96 -0.46 -58.53
C HIS A 59 -33.68 -1.19 -58.06
N ALA A 60 -33.18 -0.87 -56.87
CA ALA A 60 -32.01 -1.55 -56.30
C ALA A 60 -32.30 -3.03 -55.99
N VAL A 61 -33.50 -3.33 -55.49
CA VAL A 61 -33.97 -4.70 -55.24
C VAL A 61 -34.12 -5.47 -56.55
N GLU A 62 -34.76 -4.89 -57.56
CA GLU A 62 -34.95 -5.50 -58.89
C GLU A 62 -33.60 -5.84 -59.53
N SER A 63 -32.66 -4.90 -59.55
CA SER A 63 -31.30 -5.10 -60.09
C SER A 63 -30.54 -6.21 -59.36
N SER A 64 -30.64 -6.23 -58.03
CA SER A 64 -30.01 -7.26 -57.19
C SER A 64 -30.61 -8.63 -57.46
N LEU A 65 -31.93 -8.71 -57.58
CA LEU A 65 -32.66 -9.93 -57.86
C LEU A 65 -32.31 -10.46 -59.26
N ALA A 66 -32.33 -9.61 -60.29
CA ALA A 66 -31.95 -9.98 -61.65
C ALA A 66 -30.49 -10.46 -61.75
N ARG A 67 -29.58 -9.90 -60.95
CA ARG A 67 -28.20 -10.40 -60.81
C ARG A 67 -28.18 -11.77 -60.16
N LEU A 68 -28.85 -11.95 -59.02
CA LEU A 68 -28.89 -13.23 -58.31
C LEU A 68 -29.48 -14.35 -59.16
N PHE A 69 -30.56 -14.09 -59.91
CA PHE A 69 -31.16 -15.08 -60.80
C PHE A 69 -30.19 -15.51 -61.92
N ARG A 70 -29.47 -14.57 -62.54
CA ARG A 70 -28.45 -14.88 -63.55
C ARG A 70 -27.29 -15.68 -62.97
N GLU A 71 -26.81 -15.31 -61.79
CA GLU A 71 -25.73 -16.02 -61.10
C GLU A 71 -26.18 -17.43 -60.67
N ASN A 72 -27.40 -17.58 -60.18
CA ASN A 72 -27.96 -18.89 -59.83
C ASN A 72 -28.08 -19.79 -61.05
N GLU A 73 -28.55 -19.26 -62.18
CA GLU A 73 -28.65 -20.01 -63.44
C GLU A 73 -27.27 -20.41 -63.96
N ALA A 74 -26.30 -19.50 -63.92
CA ALA A 74 -24.91 -19.80 -64.28
C ALA A 74 -24.29 -20.90 -63.38
N LEU A 75 -24.53 -20.84 -62.07
CA LEU A 75 -24.08 -21.86 -61.12
C LEU A 75 -24.77 -23.20 -61.37
N ARG A 76 -26.09 -23.21 -61.64
CA ARG A 76 -26.83 -24.42 -62.00
C ARG A 76 -26.27 -25.07 -63.27
N GLN A 77 -25.94 -24.26 -64.28
CA GLN A 77 -25.30 -24.75 -65.51
C GLN A 77 -23.90 -25.31 -65.23
N GLN A 78 -23.09 -24.66 -64.38
CA GLN A 78 -21.78 -25.19 -63.97
C GLN A 78 -21.91 -26.53 -63.23
N VAL A 79 -22.84 -26.64 -62.28
CA VAL A 79 -23.11 -27.90 -61.56
C VAL A 79 -23.57 -28.99 -62.53
N ALA A 80 -24.40 -28.66 -63.52
CA ALA A 80 -24.83 -29.60 -64.54
C ALA A 80 -23.65 -30.12 -65.40
N VAL A 81 -22.72 -29.25 -65.80
CA VAL A 81 -21.51 -29.63 -66.56
C VAL A 81 -20.58 -30.50 -65.71
N VAL A 82 -20.34 -30.14 -64.46
CA VAL A 82 -19.51 -30.93 -63.52
C VAL A 82 -20.18 -32.28 -63.23
N GLY A 83 -21.50 -32.31 -63.05
CA GLY A 83 -22.28 -33.54 -62.87
C GLY A 83 -22.21 -34.46 -64.09
N ALA A 84 -22.26 -33.91 -65.31
CA ALA A 84 -22.12 -34.67 -66.55
C ALA A 84 -20.70 -35.26 -66.72
N LEU A 85 -19.66 -34.50 -66.34
CA LEU A 85 -18.27 -34.98 -66.34
C LEU A 85 -18.05 -36.10 -65.32
N ALA A 86 -18.69 -36.02 -64.15
CA ALA A 86 -18.63 -37.07 -63.12
C ALA A 86 -19.35 -38.36 -63.56
N ALA A 87 -20.44 -38.25 -64.33
CA ALA A 87 -21.19 -39.40 -64.84
C ALA A 87 -20.41 -40.24 -65.87
N HIS A 88 -19.39 -39.68 -66.53
CA HIS A 88 -18.59 -40.36 -67.55
C HIS A 88 -17.44 -41.23 -66.99
N HIS A 89 -17.29 -41.33 -65.66
CA HIS A 89 -16.24 -42.11 -65.00
C HIS A 89 -16.80 -43.00 -63.85
N PRO A 90 -17.65 -44.00 -64.13
CA PRO A 90 -18.42 -44.72 -63.11
C PRO A 90 -17.60 -45.67 -62.22
N THR A 91 -16.40 -46.09 -62.61
CA THR A 91 -15.59 -47.08 -61.88
C THR A 91 -14.44 -46.52 -61.06
N SER A 92 -14.14 -45.21 -61.13
CA SER A 92 -13.10 -44.58 -60.31
C SER A 92 -13.65 -43.61 -59.26
N SER A 93 -14.89 -43.14 -59.40
CA SER A 93 -15.46 -42.14 -58.48
C SER A 93 -15.61 -42.69 -57.04
N GLY A 94 -16.10 -43.92 -56.87
CA GLY A 94 -16.24 -44.57 -55.57
C GLY A 94 -14.90 -44.86 -54.90
N ASP A 95 -13.93 -45.39 -55.65
CA ASP A 95 -12.59 -45.69 -55.15
C ASP A 95 -11.80 -44.42 -54.76
N GLN A 96 -11.96 -43.34 -55.51
CA GLN A 96 -11.35 -42.05 -55.18
C GLN A 96 -12.01 -41.42 -53.95
N ALA A 97 -13.34 -41.50 -53.81
CA ALA A 97 -14.04 -41.04 -52.62
C ALA A 97 -13.61 -41.82 -51.37
N GLN A 98 -13.49 -43.15 -51.47
CA GLN A 98 -13.02 -44.01 -50.38
C GLN A 98 -11.59 -43.65 -49.92
N ARG A 99 -10.70 -43.35 -50.87
CA ARG A 99 -9.32 -42.93 -50.57
C ARG A 99 -9.26 -41.57 -49.87
N VAL A 100 -10.08 -40.61 -50.31
CA VAL A 100 -10.17 -39.30 -49.66
C VAL A 100 -10.70 -39.43 -48.23
N LEU A 101 -11.72 -40.27 -48.01
CA LEU A 101 -12.24 -40.55 -46.67
C LEU A 101 -11.20 -41.19 -45.77
N THR A 102 -10.50 -42.23 -46.23
CA THR A 102 -9.44 -42.86 -45.42
C THR A 102 -8.25 -41.94 -45.13
N LEU A 103 -7.88 -41.05 -46.06
CA LEU A 103 -6.88 -40.02 -45.80
C LEU A 103 -7.38 -39.03 -44.75
N ALA A 104 -8.62 -38.54 -44.90
CA ALA A 104 -9.22 -37.62 -43.96
C ALA A 104 -9.33 -38.21 -42.55
N ASP A 105 -9.74 -39.48 -42.41
CA ASP A 105 -9.81 -40.17 -41.11
C ASP A 105 -8.43 -40.30 -40.44
N ARG A 106 -7.39 -40.62 -41.22
CA ARG A 106 -6.01 -40.66 -40.71
C ARG A 106 -5.53 -39.29 -40.28
N THR A 107 -5.71 -38.28 -41.13
CA THR A 107 -5.33 -36.90 -40.82
C THR A 107 -6.09 -36.39 -39.59
N ALA A 108 -7.37 -36.71 -39.44
CA ALA A 108 -8.14 -36.38 -38.25
C ALA A 108 -7.56 -37.05 -36.99
N GLY A 109 -7.21 -38.34 -37.08
CA GLY A 109 -6.53 -39.06 -35.99
C GLY A 109 -5.19 -38.43 -35.60
N ASP A 110 -4.36 -38.09 -36.58
CA ASP A 110 -3.05 -37.46 -36.37
C ASP A 110 -3.20 -36.09 -35.70
N VAL A 111 -4.14 -35.26 -36.17
CA VAL A 111 -4.41 -33.95 -35.57
C VAL A 111 -4.92 -34.09 -34.12
N ILE A 112 -5.78 -35.05 -33.83
CA ILE A 112 -6.28 -35.29 -32.46
C ILE A 112 -5.15 -35.73 -31.54
N THR A 113 -4.30 -36.66 -31.98
CA THR A 113 -3.17 -37.13 -31.17
C THR A 113 -2.14 -36.03 -30.94
N GLN A 114 -1.82 -35.24 -31.97
CA GLN A 114 -0.92 -34.08 -31.86
C GLN A 114 -1.51 -33.00 -30.93
N ALA A 115 -2.80 -32.69 -31.05
CA ALA A 115 -3.47 -31.74 -30.17
C ALA A 115 -3.49 -32.23 -28.72
N GLY A 116 -3.72 -33.51 -28.48
CA GLY A 116 -3.66 -34.10 -27.14
C GLY A 116 -2.26 -34.06 -26.52
N ALA A 117 -1.22 -34.35 -27.32
CA ALA A 117 0.17 -34.24 -26.90
C ALA A 117 0.56 -32.79 -26.56
N GLU A 118 0.18 -31.83 -27.41
CA GLU A 118 0.47 -30.41 -27.19
C GLU A 118 -0.30 -29.86 -25.97
N ALA A 119 -1.57 -30.23 -25.80
CA ALA A 119 -2.34 -29.87 -24.62
C ALA A 119 -1.68 -30.37 -23.34
N THR A 120 -1.24 -31.63 -23.33
CA THR A 120 -0.52 -32.21 -22.18
C THR A 120 0.80 -31.48 -21.91
N ARG A 121 1.54 -31.13 -22.97
CA ARG A 121 2.78 -30.34 -22.87
C ARG A 121 2.54 -28.97 -22.24
N ILE A 122 1.52 -28.26 -22.70
CA ILE A 122 1.13 -26.94 -22.17
C ILE A 122 0.75 -27.04 -20.69
N VAL A 123 -0.07 -28.03 -20.32
CA VAL A 123 -0.48 -28.23 -18.93
C VAL A 123 0.72 -28.52 -18.04
N LEU A 124 1.63 -29.40 -18.46
CA LEU A 124 2.84 -29.70 -17.68
C LEU A 124 3.74 -28.48 -17.53
N GLN A 125 3.96 -27.73 -18.61
CA GLN A 125 4.77 -26.51 -18.56
C GLN A 125 4.13 -25.46 -17.63
N ALA A 126 2.82 -25.26 -17.71
CA ALA A 126 2.08 -24.35 -16.85
C ALA A 126 2.16 -24.79 -15.38
N GLN A 127 2.07 -26.09 -15.10
CA GLN A 127 2.23 -26.63 -13.74
C GLN A 127 3.63 -26.39 -13.19
N THR A 128 4.69 -26.66 -13.97
CA THR A 128 6.07 -26.42 -13.54
C THR A 128 6.33 -24.94 -13.29
N GLN A 129 5.86 -24.06 -14.19
CA GLN A 129 5.99 -22.61 -14.02
C GLN A 129 5.22 -22.11 -12.80
N ALA A 130 4.01 -22.62 -12.57
CA ALA A 130 3.24 -22.29 -11.37
C ALA A 130 3.97 -22.72 -10.09
N GLN A 131 4.52 -23.94 -10.06
CA GLN A 131 5.30 -24.44 -8.92
C GLN A 131 6.56 -23.61 -8.66
N GLU A 132 7.25 -23.18 -9.72
CA GLU A 132 8.42 -22.32 -9.61
C GLU A 132 8.05 -20.95 -9.04
N VAL A 133 7.02 -20.31 -9.59
CA VAL A 133 6.53 -19.01 -9.12
C VAL A 133 6.03 -19.10 -7.67
N GLU A 134 5.30 -20.16 -7.31
CA GLU A 134 4.88 -20.39 -5.93
C GLU A 134 6.07 -20.61 -4.99
N GLY A 135 7.06 -21.38 -5.43
CA GLY A 135 8.28 -21.63 -4.67
C GLY A 135 9.06 -20.34 -4.42
N GLU A 136 9.26 -19.52 -5.45
CA GLU A 136 9.88 -18.21 -5.33
C GLU A 136 9.08 -17.27 -4.44
N ALA A 137 7.75 -17.20 -4.61
CA ALA A 137 6.90 -16.34 -3.80
C ALA A 137 6.97 -16.73 -2.32
N ARG A 138 6.94 -18.04 -2.01
CA ARG A 138 7.12 -18.55 -0.66
C ARG A 138 8.51 -18.22 -0.10
N ALA A 139 9.57 -18.39 -0.88
CA ALA A 139 10.93 -18.06 -0.45
C ALA A 139 11.11 -16.56 -0.19
N ARG A 140 10.53 -15.69 -1.04
CA ARG A 140 10.54 -14.24 -0.82
C ARG A 140 9.73 -13.85 0.42
N ALA A 141 8.57 -14.49 0.64
CA ALA A 141 7.75 -14.24 1.82
C ALA A 141 8.51 -14.60 3.10
N THR A 142 9.12 -15.79 3.19
CA THR A 142 9.89 -16.20 4.36
C THR A 142 11.12 -15.31 4.57
N GLN A 143 11.76 -14.85 3.50
CA GLN A 143 12.86 -13.89 3.58
C GLN A 143 12.41 -12.55 4.18
N ILE A 144 11.28 -11.99 3.71
CA ILE A 144 10.72 -10.73 4.24
C ILE A 144 10.33 -10.89 5.70
N GLU A 145 9.71 -12.02 6.07
CA GLU A 145 9.36 -12.32 7.46
C GLU A 145 10.60 -12.40 8.35
N GLN A 146 11.65 -13.10 7.90
CA GLN A 146 12.89 -13.21 8.66
C GLN A 146 13.59 -11.85 8.78
N GLU A 147 13.61 -11.05 7.72
CA GLU A 147 14.19 -9.71 7.74
C GLU A 147 13.42 -8.80 8.71
N ALA A 148 12.08 -8.80 8.65
CA ALA A 148 11.24 -8.05 9.57
C ALA A 148 11.46 -8.50 11.02
N HIS A 149 11.59 -9.80 11.27
CA HIS A 149 11.87 -10.33 12.60
C HIS A 149 13.26 -9.90 13.11
N ASN A 150 14.28 -9.97 12.25
CA ASN A 150 15.64 -9.53 12.59
C ASN A 150 15.68 -8.03 12.88
N GLN A 151 14.98 -7.21 12.08
CA GLN A 151 14.87 -5.77 12.29
C GLN A 151 14.14 -5.46 13.61
N ALA A 152 13.04 -6.14 13.91
CA ALA A 152 12.32 -6.00 15.17
C ALA A 152 13.22 -6.35 16.37
N ALA A 153 13.91 -7.48 16.32
CA ALA A 153 14.84 -7.89 17.37
C ALA A 153 16.00 -6.88 17.54
N ALA A 154 16.52 -6.30 16.45
CA ALA A 154 17.57 -5.28 16.52
C ALA A 154 17.06 -4.00 17.22
N VAL A 155 15.84 -3.56 16.91
CA VAL A 155 15.21 -2.40 17.56
C VAL A 155 14.97 -2.68 19.05
N GLU A 156 14.42 -3.85 19.39
CA GLU A 156 14.17 -4.24 20.79
C GLU A 156 15.48 -4.29 21.60
N ASN A 157 16.53 -4.90 21.06
CA ASN A 157 17.85 -4.94 21.70
C ASN A 157 18.43 -3.52 21.87
N GLY A 158 18.27 -2.66 20.86
CA GLY A 158 18.67 -1.26 20.94
C GLY A 158 17.92 -0.49 22.03
N LEU A 159 16.60 -0.66 22.11
CA LEU A 159 15.77 -0.06 23.15
C LEU A 159 16.12 -0.60 24.54
N HIS A 160 16.40 -1.90 24.67
CA HIS A 160 16.81 -2.51 25.92
C HIS A 160 18.16 -1.94 26.40
N SER A 161 19.15 -1.84 25.50
CA SER A 161 20.45 -1.24 25.80
C SER A 161 20.32 0.23 26.23
N LYS A 162 19.51 1.01 25.52
CA LYS A 162 19.26 2.42 25.90
C LYS A 162 18.52 2.54 27.22
N ARG A 163 17.56 1.66 27.49
CA ARG A 163 16.84 1.63 28.77
C ARG A 163 17.78 1.30 29.93
N SER A 164 18.68 0.34 29.78
CA SER A 164 19.65 0.00 30.82
C SER A 164 20.67 1.12 31.05
N GLU A 165 21.11 1.81 29.99
CA GLU A 165 21.94 3.02 30.06
C GLU A 165 21.24 4.16 30.82
N LEU A 166 19.97 4.45 30.48
CA LEU A 166 19.19 5.46 31.20
C LEU A 166 18.99 5.08 32.67
N GLN A 167 18.78 3.79 32.96
CA GLN A 167 18.65 3.32 34.33
C GLN A 167 19.95 3.47 35.13
N SER A 168 21.11 3.20 34.53
CA SER A 168 22.41 3.38 35.21
C SER A 168 22.72 4.86 35.44
N LEU A 169 22.42 5.73 34.48
CA LEU A 169 22.52 7.19 34.62
C LEU A 169 21.60 7.70 35.74
N GLN A 170 20.35 7.23 35.79
CA GLN A 170 19.42 7.58 36.88
C GLN A 170 19.92 7.11 38.25
N GLN A 171 20.51 5.92 38.33
CA GLN A 171 21.12 5.41 39.56
C GLN A 171 22.30 6.30 39.98
N ALA A 172 23.18 6.66 39.05
CA ALA A 172 24.29 7.56 39.31
C ALA A 172 23.80 8.94 39.80
N CYS A 173 22.80 9.55 39.14
CA CYS A 173 22.21 10.81 39.59
C CYS A 173 21.68 10.71 41.03
N ARG A 174 20.92 9.67 41.36
CA ARG A 174 20.42 9.44 42.74
C ARG A 174 21.56 9.26 43.74
N GLU A 175 22.64 8.60 43.35
CA GLU A 175 23.81 8.45 44.21
C GLU A 175 24.52 9.79 44.43
N LEU A 176 24.72 10.59 43.38
CA LEU A 176 25.28 11.94 43.51
C LEU A 176 24.39 12.83 44.37
N GLU A 177 23.07 12.79 44.20
CA GLU A 177 22.12 13.53 45.04
C GLU A 177 22.26 13.15 46.51
N ARG A 178 22.36 11.84 46.83
CA ARG A 178 22.62 11.36 48.19
C ARG A 178 23.96 11.85 48.74
N LYS A 179 25.04 11.82 47.93
CA LYS A 179 26.35 12.34 48.32
C LYS A 179 26.30 13.84 48.61
N VAL A 180 25.64 14.63 47.77
CA VAL A 180 25.45 16.07 47.98
C VAL A 180 24.67 16.33 49.27
N ALA A 181 23.59 15.59 49.53
CA ALA A 181 22.84 15.71 50.77
C ALA A 181 23.70 15.36 52.00
N SER A 182 24.48 14.28 51.93
CA SER A 182 25.40 13.86 52.98
C SER A 182 26.51 14.89 53.26
N LEU A 183 27.11 15.48 52.22
CA LEU A 183 28.09 16.54 52.39
C LEU A 183 27.48 17.80 53.01
N ARG A 184 26.23 18.12 52.65
CA ARG A 184 25.50 19.25 53.26
C ARG A 184 25.21 19.01 54.73
N SER A 185 24.77 17.81 55.12
CA SER A 185 24.55 17.47 56.54
C SER A 185 25.86 17.50 57.33
N LEU A 186 26.94 16.90 56.80
CA LEU A 186 28.26 16.94 57.42
C LEU A 186 28.75 18.38 57.63
N THR A 187 28.54 19.25 56.63
CA THR A 187 28.91 20.66 56.74
C THR A 187 28.09 21.39 57.80
N ALA A 188 26.79 21.10 57.89
CA ALA A 188 25.91 21.68 58.90
C ALA A 188 26.31 21.22 60.32
N GLU A 189 26.51 19.92 60.52
CA GLU A 189 26.95 19.31 61.79
C GLU A 189 28.31 19.86 62.23
N TYR A 190 29.27 19.99 61.30
CA TYR A 190 30.58 20.56 61.61
C TYR A 190 30.47 22.02 62.05
N ARG A 191 29.65 22.83 61.36
CA ARG A 191 29.41 24.23 61.74
C ARG A 191 28.76 24.36 63.10
N GLU A 192 27.76 23.53 63.39
CA GLU A 192 27.10 23.50 64.70
C GLU A 192 28.08 23.10 65.81
N ARG A 193 28.87 22.05 65.57
CA ARG A 193 29.90 21.59 66.53
C ARG A 193 30.98 22.63 66.78
N LEU A 194 31.45 23.32 65.73
CA LEU A 194 32.42 24.41 65.86
C LEU A 194 31.83 25.57 66.65
N ARG A 195 30.58 25.97 66.35
CA ARG A 195 29.88 27.03 67.08
C ARG A 195 29.74 26.68 68.56
N ALA A 196 29.23 25.50 68.88
CA ALA A 196 29.11 25.04 70.27
C ALA A 196 30.46 24.99 71.00
N ASN A 197 31.54 24.63 70.32
CA ASN A 197 32.88 24.63 70.90
C ASN A 197 33.39 26.06 71.19
N LEU A 198 33.19 27.00 70.27
CA LEU A 198 33.58 28.40 70.45
C LEU A 198 32.74 29.08 71.53
N ASP A 199 31.42 28.87 71.53
CA ASP A 199 30.52 29.40 72.57
C ASP A 199 30.94 28.88 73.96
N GLY A 200 31.23 27.57 74.07
CA GLY A 200 31.73 27.01 75.33
C GLY A 200 33.12 27.54 75.75
N GLN A 201 34.01 27.85 74.80
CA GLN A 201 35.29 28.51 75.11
C GLN A 201 35.09 29.95 75.59
N LEU A 202 34.15 30.70 74.99
CA LEU A 202 33.80 32.05 75.41
C LEU A 202 33.21 32.04 76.83
N ASP A 203 32.25 31.16 77.12
CA ASP A 203 31.65 31.02 78.45
C ASP A 203 32.71 30.72 79.52
N ALA A 204 33.68 29.84 79.22
CA ALA A 204 34.78 29.53 80.14
C ALA A 204 35.69 30.74 80.41
N ILE A 205 35.96 31.56 79.38
CA ILE A 205 36.71 32.81 79.54
C ILE A 205 35.92 33.80 80.40
N GLU A 206 34.63 33.97 80.13
CA GLU A 206 33.75 34.86 80.91
C GLU A 206 33.66 34.44 82.38
N GLN A 207 33.56 33.13 82.65
CA GLN A 207 33.60 32.59 84.01
C GLN A 207 34.95 32.88 84.69
N SER A 208 36.08 32.62 84.02
CA SER A 208 37.41 32.91 84.59
C SER A 208 37.63 34.40 84.85
N ALA A 209 37.12 35.27 83.97
CA ALA A 209 37.18 36.72 84.16
C ALA A 209 36.33 37.17 85.36
N THR A 210 35.15 36.56 85.54
CA THR A 210 34.26 36.82 86.69
C THR A 210 34.89 36.34 87.98
N GLU A 211 35.47 35.14 88.00
CA GLU A 211 36.22 34.60 89.15
C GLU A 211 37.40 35.52 89.53
N VAL A 212 38.16 36.02 88.56
CA VAL A 212 39.24 36.98 88.80
C VAL A 212 38.69 38.29 89.37
N LEU A 213 37.58 38.81 88.83
CA LEU A 213 36.94 40.03 89.33
C LEU A 213 36.39 39.88 90.75
N GLU A 214 35.82 38.72 91.10
CA GLU A 214 35.35 38.42 92.46
C GLU A 214 36.49 38.13 93.44
N ALA A 215 37.61 37.56 92.98
CA ALA A 215 38.80 37.32 93.79
C ALA A 215 39.58 38.59 94.12
N VAL A 216 39.30 39.72 93.46
CA VAL A 216 39.84 41.03 93.82
C VAL A 216 39.02 41.60 94.99
N PRO A 217 39.59 41.70 96.22
CA PRO A 217 38.89 42.32 97.33
C PRO A 217 38.57 43.79 97.01
N PRO A 218 37.52 44.40 97.58
CA PRO A 218 37.20 45.82 97.39
C PRO A 218 38.26 46.69 98.08
N GLN A 219 39.45 46.77 97.48
CA GLN A 219 40.47 47.74 97.83
C GLN A 219 39.97 49.07 97.26
N GLY A 220 39.75 50.06 98.13
CA GLY A 220 39.27 51.39 97.73
C GLY A 220 40.05 51.92 96.53
N ARG A 221 39.34 52.38 95.49
CA ARG A 221 39.93 52.98 94.30
C ARG A 221 40.95 54.05 94.70
N GLN A 222 42.23 53.78 94.53
CA GLN A 222 43.20 54.86 94.41
C GLN A 222 42.95 55.53 93.06
N PRO A 223 42.79 56.87 93.01
CA PRO A 223 42.64 57.58 91.75
C PRO A 223 43.91 57.37 90.91
N TRP A 224 43.72 57.04 89.64
CA TRP A 224 44.81 56.92 88.68
C TRP A 224 45.58 58.25 88.64
N GLN A 225 46.84 58.23 89.08
CA GLN A 225 47.77 59.33 88.84
C GLN A 225 48.44 59.06 87.49
N ALA A 226 48.12 59.88 86.50
CA ALA A 226 48.82 59.85 85.22
C ALA A 226 50.32 60.14 85.46
N PRO A 227 51.24 59.33 84.92
CA PRO A 227 52.66 59.65 84.99
C PRO A 227 52.97 60.93 84.21
N ASP A 228 53.85 61.77 84.77
CA ASP A 228 54.28 63.03 84.16
C ASP A 228 54.82 62.77 82.75
N ALA A 229 54.40 63.62 81.80
CA ALA A 229 54.58 63.44 80.36
C ALA A 229 56.03 63.63 79.84
N GLU A 230 57.06 63.59 80.70
CA GLU A 230 58.42 64.01 80.32
C GLU A 230 59.44 62.89 80.03
N THR A 231 59.11 61.60 80.18
CA THR A 231 60.14 60.54 80.04
C THR A 231 59.79 59.37 79.11
N TYR A 232 58.74 59.45 78.29
CA TYR A 232 58.49 58.41 77.28
C TYR A 232 58.56 58.95 75.85
N ARG A 233 59.76 58.90 75.27
CA ARG A 233 59.99 58.99 73.82
C ARG A 233 59.95 57.57 73.26
N PRO A 234 58.87 57.11 72.62
CA PRO A 234 58.91 55.82 71.95
C PRO A 234 59.83 55.94 70.73
N GLU A 235 60.90 55.14 70.71
CA GLU A 235 61.58 54.82 69.46
C GLU A 235 60.61 53.98 68.63
N ILE A 236 59.99 54.62 67.63
CA ILE A 236 59.18 53.94 66.64
C ILE A 236 60.16 53.20 65.73
N THR A 237 60.46 51.95 66.05
CA THR A 237 61.10 51.03 65.12
C THR A 237 60.06 50.62 64.08
N SER A 238 60.10 51.26 62.91
CA SER A 238 59.28 50.88 61.76
C SER A 238 59.65 49.45 61.33
N TYR A 239 58.76 48.49 61.57
CA TYR A 239 58.89 47.12 61.10
C TYR A 239 58.38 47.04 59.65
N SER A 240 59.30 46.91 58.70
CA SER A 240 58.97 46.68 57.28
C SER A 240 58.49 45.25 57.08
N VAL A 241 57.25 45.06 56.66
CA VAL A 241 56.70 43.77 56.25
C VAL A 241 57.08 43.53 54.79
N GLU A 242 58.07 42.66 54.56
CA GLU A 242 58.36 42.13 53.24
C GLU A 242 57.23 41.19 52.79
N ARG A 243 56.48 41.59 51.76
CA ARG A 243 55.53 40.69 51.09
C ARG A 243 56.33 39.71 50.24
N LYS A 244 56.38 38.45 50.67
CA LYS A 244 56.88 37.34 49.85
C LYS A 244 55.74 36.84 48.95
N THR A 245 55.72 37.32 47.71
CA THR A 245 54.92 36.74 46.63
C THR A 245 55.55 35.43 46.18
N GLY A 246 54.77 34.34 46.23
CA GLY A 246 55.08 33.03 45.66
C GLY A 246 53.78 32.30 45.41
#